data_AF-A0A662FYN3-F1
#
_entry.id   AF-A0A662FYN3-F1
#
_cell.length_a   1.000
_cell.length_b   1.000
_cell.length_c   1.000
_cell.angle_alpha   90.00
_cell.angle_beta   90.00
_cell.angle_gamma   90.00
#
_symmetry.space_group_name_H-M   'P 1'
#
loop_
_entity.id
_entity.type
_entity.pdbx_description
1 polymer ?
#
loop_
_entity_poly.entity_id
_entity_poly.type
_entity_poly.pdbx_seq_one_letter_code
_entity_poly.pdbx_strand_id
1 'polypeptide(L)'
;MPIYRMGITPKDPDGIIPLRIYAIDWRGIVVSGITYSSIVLRVERNTPDKLYYFNPMTWSYVELNRGSTPDEVYVIELDWNFSLHFLLNEVPLNVSSPNGRPPPIPPIPVKQMRVCISSDLFSWRLCPFQSEYWRKILWHDHEVWIPVSPANPVYWFNESCRLVFRVPFYSASEKYKYINITWESDCDADIVKWPTSLQFDYNLPEYKDIVSETFRVELIDIEHSTMRDYGFDYHGVAALGFRDPNGTAYGPTNIHAFGKYRGRLGRYRPYGKWEVFSRYIGPYSWLSLPVRILAVLNTESVGNVYTEGDVRTDYYATLAIVYIINGSKYMACLQHIYWKNTQSGSGVWMFASMGGGRPERYMYVVGEGNGICNMSLGDSYLGWGWYHREYDYPNFFCTHWGSGIGRAIFLSRSAVSTLRDIGSNPVFAVTKWASGWIPQHSLEYQFSPLSEPVTFTAGTYYSYWFVVYRYSASDADDEWLKAYKYSPMFLEDYAPSISLIEVGGS
;
A
#
# COMPACT_ATOMS: atom_id res chain seq x y z
N MET A 1 12.09 -12.39 -28.93
CA MET A 1 12.08 -13.14 -27.66
C MET A 1 13.06 -12.46 -26.72
N PRO A 2 12.65 -12.00 -25.52
CA PRO A 2 13.62 -11.50 -24.56
C PRO A 2 14.47 -12.68 -24.07
N ILE A 3 15.78 -12.54 -24.19
CA ILE A 3 16.75 -13.48 -23.64
C ILE A 3 16.78 -13.23 -22.12
N TYR A 4 16.09 -14.07 -21.35
CA TYR A 4 16.26 -14.10 -19.90
C TYR A 4 17.68 -14.62 -19.62
N ARG A 5 18.61 -13.72 -19.31
CA ARG A 5 19.95 -14.11 -18.88
C ARG A 5 19.81 -14.90 -17.58
N MET A 6 20.44 -16.08 -17.52
CA MET A 6 20.61 -16.83 -16.28
C MET A 6 21.20 -15.90 -15.21
N GLY A 7 20.63 -15.92 -14.00
CA GLY A 7 20.90 -14.97 -12.93
C GLY A 7 22.38 -14.74 -12.67
N ILE A 8 22.74 -13.49 -12.42
CA ILE A 8 24.09 -13.09 -12.02
C ILE A 8 24.29 -13.59 -10.58
N THR A 9 25.40 -14.30 -10.33
CA THR A 9 25.79 -14.74 -8.98
C THR A 9 26.30 -13.53 -8.18
N PRO A 10 26.05 -13.43 -6.86
CA PRO A 10 26.45 -12.26 -6.06
C PRO A 10 27.95 -11.96 -6.15
N LYS A 11 28.29 -10.66 -6.17
CA LYS A 11 29.68 -10.15 -6.14
C LYS A 11 30.21 -9.92 -4.70
N ASP A 12 29.41 -10.16 -3.68
CA ASP A 12 29.74 -9.78 -2.30
C ASP A 12 30.38 -10.95 -1.51
N PRO A 13 31.56 -10.78 -0.86
CA PRO A 13 32.30 -11.89 -0.23
C PRO A 13 31.81 -12.30 1.18
N ASP A 14 30.92 -11.55 1.82
CA ASP A 14 30.62 -11.68 3.26
C ASP A 14 29.43 -12.60 3.60
N GLY A 15 29.11 -13.58 2.75
CA GLY A 15 27.99 -14.51 2.96
C GLY A 15 28.37 -15.97 2.72
N ILE A 16 27.70 -16.89 3.43
CA ILE A 16 27.71 -18.32 3.10
C ILE A 16 27.24 -18.45 1.65
N ILE A 17 28.16 -18.82 0.74
CA ILE A 17 27.83 -19.11 -0.65
C ILE A 17 27.05 -20.44 -0.64
N PRO A 18 25.80 -20.49 -1.14
CA PRO A 18 25.12 -21.76 -1.33
C PRO A 18 25.90 -22.58 -2.36
N LEU A 19 26.65 -23.59 -1.89
CA LEU A 19 27.37 -24.50 -2.79
C LEU A 19 26.34 -25.41 -3.46
N ARG A 20 26.16 -25.24 -4.77
CA ARG A 20 25.31 -26.10 -5.59
C ARG A 20 26.16 -27.09 -6.37
N ILE A 21 26.08 -28.36 -6.01
CA ILE A 21 26.78 -29.44 -6.71
C ILE A 21 25.83 -30.05 -7.73
N TYR A 22 26.12 -29.90 -9.02
CA TYR A 22 25.40 -30.56 -10.10
C TYR A 22 26.06 -31.91 -10.42
N ALA A 23 25.39 -33.02 -10.11
CA ALA A 23 25.77 -34.34 -10.60
C ALA A 23 24.83 -34.72 -11.75
N ILE A 24 25.40 -35.00 -12.93
CA ILE A 24 24.67 -35.48 -14.10
C ILE A 24 25.03 -36.94 -14.31
N ASP A 25 24.06 -37.84 -14.20
CA ASP A 25 24.29 -39.24 -14.57
C ASP A 25 24.08 -39.45 -16.09
N TRP A 26 24.40 -40.65 -16.57
CA TRP A 26 24.26 -41.01 -17.98
C TRP A 26 22.81 -40.99 -18.51
N ARG A 27 21.82 -40.89 -17.62
CA ARG A 27 20.38 -40.75 -17.95
C ARG A 27 19.95 -39.29 -18.03
N GLY A 28 20.83 -38.35 -17.69
CA GLY A 28 20.55 -36.91 -17.65
C GLY A 28 19.93 -36.43 -16.34
N ILE A 29 19.97 -37.23 -15.27
CA ILE A 29 19.44 -36.83 -13.95
C ILE A 29 20.39 -35.80 -13.33
N VAL A 30 19.85 -34.63 -13.00
CA VAL A 30 20.58 -33.53 -12.37
C VAL A 30 20.28 -33.51 -10.87
N VAL A 31 21.26 -33.80 -10.02
CA VAL A 31 21.16 -33.63 -8.56
C VAL A 31 21.81 -32.32 -8.16
N SER A 32 21.19 -31.57 -7.25
CA SER A 32 21.68 -30.30 -6.73
C SER A 32 21.70 -30.33 -5.20
N GLY A 33 22.88 -30.51 -4.59
CA GLY A 33 23.04 -30.34 -3.13
C GLY A 33 22.97 -28.87 -2.71
N ILE A 34 22.35 -28.58 -1.55
CA ILE A 34 22.32 -27.26 -0.91
C ILE A 34 22.83 -27.44 0.52
N THR A 35 23.59 -26.48 1.06
CA THR A 35 24.30 -26.58 2.35
C THR A 35 23.39 -26.41 3.59
N TYR A 36 22.12 -26.09 3.39
CA TYR A 36 21.08 -25.92 4.40
C TYR A 36 19.74 -26.35 3.80
N SER A 37 18.72 -26.54 4.62
CA SER A 37 17.38 -27.01 4.22
C SER A 37 16.26 -26.03 4.59
N SER A 38 16.55 -25.09 5.49
CA SER A 38 15.59 -24.08 5.94
C SER A 38 16.27 -22.86 6.54
N ILE A 39 15.52 -21.76 6.61
CA ILE A 39 15.89 -20.52 7.30
C ILE A 39 14.71 -20.13 8.19
N VAL A 40 14.94 -20.06 9.50
CA VAL A 40 13.92 -19.68 10.49
C VAL A 40 14.17 -18.26 10.98
N LEU A 41 13.18 -17.41 10.78
CA LEU A 41 13.18 -16.00 11.14
C LEU A 41 12.14 -15.76 12.23
N ARG A 42 12.39 -14.76 13.07
CA ARG A 42 11.41 -14.20 14.00
C ARG A 42 11.00 -12.81 13.53
N VAL A 43 9.71 -12.63 13.32
CA VAL A 43 9.07 -11.35 13.02
C VAL A 43 8.47 -10.81 14.31
N GLU A 44 8.91 -9.64 14.76
CA GLU A 44 8.38 -8.98 15.97
C GLU A 44 7.40 -7.88 15.62
N ARG A 45 6.36 -7.80 16.43
CA ARG A 45 5.33 -6.77 16.33
C ARG A 45 5.72 -5.59 17.23
N ASN A 46 6.00 -4.46 16.61
CA ASN A 46 6.44 -3.24 17.32
C ASN A 46 5.27 -2.33 17.74
N THR A 47 4.05 -2.66 17.34
CA THR A 47 2.87 -1.86 17.72
C THR A 47 2.53 -1.98 19.22
N PRO A 48 2.19 -0.85 19.87
CA PRO A 48 1.94 -0.82 21.32
C PRO A 48 0.63 -1.53 21.66
N ASP A 49 0.44 -1.93 22.93
CA ASP A 49 -0.80 -2.59 23.37
C ASP A 49 -1.95 -1.60 23.63
N LYS A 50 -1.57 -0.36 23.87
CA LYS A 50 -2.45 0.75 24.25
C LYS A 50 -2.15 1.95 23.37
N LEU A 51 -3.19 2.72 23.07
CA LEU A 51 -3.08 4.00 22.40
C LEU A 51 -3.63 5.09 23.29
N TYR A 52 -3.26 6.32 22.98
CA TYR A 52 -3.73 7.50 23.67
C TYR A 52 -4.27 8.50 22.64
N TYR A 53 -5.34 9.18 23.01
CA TYR A 53 -5.89 10.31 22.27
C TYR A 53 -6.41 11.34 23.25
N PHE A 54 -6.42 12.61 22.84
CA PHE A 54 -6.99 13.67 23.64
C PHE A 54 -8.46 13.85 23.30
N ASN A 55 -9.34 13.77 24.32
CA ASN A 55 -10.76 13.98 24.16
C ASN A 55 -11.09 15.46 24.43
N PRO A 56 -11.48 16.24 23.40
CA PRO A 56 -11.77 17.67 23.56
C PRO A 56 -13.03 17.94 24.38
N MET A 57 -13.96 16.99 24.49
CA MET A 57 -15.19 17.17 25.29
C MET A 57 -14.92 17.10 26.78
N THR A 58 -13.97 16.26 27.21
CA THR A 58 -13.60 16.10 28.63
C THR A 58 -12.29 16.81 28.99
N TRP A 59 -11.61 17.38 27.99
CA TRP A 59 -10.32 18.06 28.12
C TRP A 59 -9.25 17.17 28.80
N SER A 60 -9.17 15.90 28.39
CA SER A 60 -8.26 14.92 29.01
C SER A 60 -7.75 13.86 28.02
N TYR A 61 -6.58 13.29 28.31
CA TYR A 61 -6.09 12.12 27.58
C TYR A 61 -6.84 10.86 28.01
N VAL A 62 -7.29 10.09 27.02
CA VAL A 62 -7.99 8.82 27.20
C VAL A 62 -7.11 7.68 26.69
N GLU A 63 -7.04 6.61 27.47
CA GLU A 63 -6.39 5.37 27.08
C GLU A 63 -7.36 4.49 26.27
N LEU A 64 -6.90 3.99 25.13
CA LEU A 64 -7.59 3.01 24.30
C LEU A 64 -6.81 1.69 24.32
N ASN A 65 -7.39 0.65 24.92
CA ASN A 65 -6.85 -0.70 24.84
C ASN A 65 -7.14 -1.33 23.47
N ARG A 66 -6.11 -1.86 22.80
CA ARG A 66 -6.27 -2.47 21.47
C ARG A 66 -6.83 -3.89 21.53
N GLY A 67 -6.58 -4.63 22.61
CA GLY A 67 -7.15 -5.96 22.87
C GLY A 67 -7.07 -6.92 21.69
N SER A 68 -8.22 -7.16 21.02
CA SER A 68 -8.32 -7.97 19.81
C SER A 68 -8.13 -7.13 18.54
N THR A 69 -7.22 -7.62 17.69
CA THR A 69 -6.73 -6.94 16.48
C THR A 69 -6.85 -7.87 15.26
N PRO A 70 -8.05 -8.35 14.89
CA PRO A 70 -8.22 -9.35 13.83
C PRO A 70 -7.71 -8.91 12.45
N ASP A 71 -7.68 -7.60 12.19
CA ASP A 71 -7.21 -7.02 10.93
C ASP A 71 -5.71 -6.62 10.96
N GLU A 72 -4.98 -6.86 12.07
CA GLU A 72 -3.54 -6.59 12.14
C GLU A 72 -2.77 -7.73 11.48
N VAL A 73 -2.57 -7.59 10.17
CA VAL A 73 -1.88 -8.56 9.31
C VAL A 73 -0.83 -7.83 8.49
N TYR A 74 0.45 -8.08 8.80
CA TYR A 74 1.57 -7.50 8.06
C TYR A 74 1.78 -8.29 6.77
N VAL A 75 1.98 -7.57 5.67
CA VAL A 75 2.51 -8.16 4.44
C VAL A 75 4.02 -7.99 4.49
N ILE A 76 4.70 -9.10 4.69
CA ILE A 76 6.15 -9.17 4.74
C ILE A 76 6.65 -9.37 3.31
N GLU A 77 7.54 -8.49 2.88
CA GLU A 77 8.28 -8.58 1.62
C GLU A 77 9.75 -8.77 1.95
N LEU A 78 10.33 -9.93 1.65
CA LEU A 78 11.76 -10.19 1.83
C LEU A 78 12.44 -10.20 0.47
N ASP A 79 13.51 -9.44 0.31
CA ASP A 79 14.37 -9.60 -0.86
C ASP A 79 15.29 -10.84 -0.72
N TRP A 80 16.20 -11.01 -1.68
CA TRP A 80 17.14 -12.13 -1.70
C TRP A 80 18.16 -12.14 -0.55
N ASN A 81 18.42 -11.00 0.08
CA ASN A 81 19.37 -10.85 1.19
C ASN A 81 18.67 -10.78 2.56
N PHE A 82 17.34 -10.98 2.59
CA PHE A 82 16.48 -10.91 3.77
C PHE A 82 16.29 -9.50 4.35
N SER A 83 16.52 -8.45 3.57
CA SER A 83 16.01 -7.12 3.88
C SER A 83 14.48 -7.14 3.81
N LEU A 84 13.85 -6.67 4.88
CA LEU A 84 12.41 -6.55 4.98
C LEU A 84 11.97 -5.25 4.31
N HIS A 85 11.00 -5.31 3.41
CA HIS A 85 10.33 -4.12 2.92
C HIS A 85 8.94 -4.01 3.55
N PHE A 86 8.71 -2.92 4.29
CA PHE A 86 7.43 -2.57 4.88
C PHE A 86 6.90 -1.30 4.20
N LEU A 87 5.82 -1.45 3.41
CA LEU A 87 5.27 -0.37 2.58
C LEU A 87 6.39 0.35 1.78
N LEU A 88 7.22 -0.44 1.09
CA LEU A 88 8.43 -0.06 0.34
C LEU A 88 9.61 0.52 1.11
N ASN A 89 9.49 0.76 2.42
CA ASN A 89 10.66 1.14 3.21
C ASN A 89 11.44 -0.10 3.57
N GLU A 90 12.75 -0.05 3.32
CA GLU A 90 13.66 -1.06 3.81
C GLU A 90 13.78 -0.93 5.32
N VAL A 91 13.37 -1.99 6.01
CA VAL A 91 13.61 -2.23 7.42
C VAL A 91 14.78 -3.21 7.49
N PRO A 92 15.98 -2.76 7.91
CA PRO A 92 17.13 -3.64 7.95
C PRO A 92 16.90 -4.78 8.94
N LEU A 93 17.43 -5.96 8.60
CA LEU A 93 17.49 -7.10 9.51
C LEU A 93 18.17 -6.68 10.82
N ASN A 94 17.59 -7.06 11.97
CA ASN A 94 18.23 -6.83 13.25
C ASN A 94 19.36 -7.84 13.45
N VAL A 95 20.59 -7.39 13.20
CA VAL A 95 21.81 -8.20 13.25
C VAL A 95 22.60 -7.82 14.50
N SER A 96 22.53 -8.66 15.54
CA SER A 96 23.32 -8.49 16.77
C SER A 96 24.72 -9.12 16.68
N SER A 97 25.03 -9.86 15.61
CA SER A 97 26.29 -10.55 15.37
C SER A 97 26.53 -10.73 13.86
N PRO A 98 27.78 -10.73 13.34
CA PRO A 98 28.08 -11.00 11.93
C PRO A 98 27.49 -12.32 11.40
N ASN A 99 27.36 -13.35 12.25
CA ASN A 99 26.70 -14.63 11.92
C ASN A 99 25.17 -14.58 12.05
N GLY A 100 24.60 -13.40 12.35
CA GLY A 100 23.16 -13.16 12.48
C GLY A 100 22.46 -12.87 11.16
N ARG A 101 23.20 -12.80 10.04
CA ARG A 101 22.62 -12.70 8.70
C ARG A 101 22.30 -14.11 8.16
N PRO A 102 21.07 -14.37 7.69
CA PRO A 102 20.76 -15.63 7.02
C PRO A 102 21.58 -15.77 5.73
N PRO A 103 21.92 -17.01 5.30
CA PRO A 103 22.37 -17.24 3.94
C PRO A 103 21.26 -16.82 2.96
N PRO A 104 21.59 -16.43 1.71
CA PRO A 104 20.58 -16.06 0.71
C PRO A 104 19.61 -17.22 0.45
N ILE A 105 18.43 -16.97 -0.13
CA ILE A 105 17.58 -18.09 -0.61
C ILE A 105 18.34 -18.80 -1.74
N PRO A 106 18.47 -20.14 -1.72
CA PRO A 106 19.21 -20.85 -2.76
C PRO A 106 18.55 -20.64 -4.12
N PRO A 107 19.29 -20.71 -5.24
CA PRO A 107 18.75 -20.49 -6.59
C PRO A 107 17.89 -21.66 -7.07
N ILE A 108 16.74 -21.85 -6.43
CA ILE A 108 15.76 -22.90 -6.71
C ILE A 108 14.56 -22.31 -7.45
N PRO A 109 13.90 -23.09 -8.33
CA PRO A 109 12.58 -22.75 -8.85
C PRO A 109 11.60 -22.28 -7.76
N VAL A 110 10.92 -21.16 -7.99
CA VAL A 110 9.94 -20.59 -7.05
C VAL A 110 8.85 -21.61 -6.67
N LYS A 111 8.45 -22.51 -7.59
CA LYS A 111 7.47 -23.57 -7.34
C LYS A 111 7.85 -24.54 -6.22
N GLN A 112 9.15 -24.70 -5.94
CA GLN A 112 9.64 -25.57 -4.87
C GLN A 112 9.62 -24.89 -3.50
N MET A 113 9.57 -23.55 -3.43
CA MET A 113 9.60 -22.83 -2.15
C MET A 113 8.37 -23.12 -1.29
N ARG A 114 8.57 -23.09 0.02
CA ARG A 114 7.55 -23.22 1.05
C ARG A 114 7.81 -22.18 2.13
N VAL A 115 6.73 -21.60 2.64
CA VAL A 115 6.76 -20.69 3.79
C VAL A 115 5.84 -21.25 4.84
N CYS A 116 6.35 -21.45 6.05
CA CYS A 116 5.58 -21.93 7.19
C CYS A 116 5.59 -20.88 8.31
N ILE A 117 4.48 -20.76 9.03
CA ILE A 117 4.34 -19.88 10.19
C ILE A 117 4.09 -20.68 11.46
N SER A 118 4.68 -20.23 12.56
CA SER A 118 4.48 -20.79 13.90
C SER A 118 4.41 -19.68 14.95
N SER A 119 3.75 -19.97 16.07
CA SER A 119 3.74 -19.09 17.26
C SER A 119 4.67 -19.60 18.37
N ASP A 120 5.16 -20.83 18.27
CA ASP A 120 5.83 -21.58 19.34
C ASP A 120 7.09 -22.32 18.89
N LEU A 121 7.48 -22.24 17.61
CA LEU A 121 8.53 -23.03 16.93
C LEU A 121 8.25 -24.54 16.78
N PHE A 122 7.15 -25.06 17.30
CA PHE A 122 6.82 -26.49 17.23
C PHE A 122 5.67 -26.76 16.26
N SER A 123 4.64 -25.91 16.28
CA SER A 123 3.41 -26.03 15.50
C SER A 123 3.52 -25.20 14.23
N TRP A 124 4.00 -25.81 13.14
CA TRP A 124 4.17 -25.16 11.84
C TRP A 124 2.93 -25.32 10.96
N ARG A 125 2.51 -24.22 10.32
CA ARG A 125 1.44 -24.23 9.32
C ARG A 125 1.95 -23.64 8.02
N LEU A 126 1.71 -24.33 6.91
CA LEU A 126 2.05 -23.81 5.59
C LEU A 126 1.24 -22.52 5.33
N CYS A 127 1.91 -21.50 4.82
CA CYS A 127 1.38 -20.16 4.61
C CYS A 127 1.37 -19.82 3.12
N PRO A 128 0.29 -19.19 2.60
CA PRO A 128 0.29 -18.64 1.26
C PRO A 128 1.42 -17.62 1.07
N PHE A 129 2.19 -17.81 0.00
CA PHE A 129 3.26 -16.90 -0.41
C PHE A 129 3.20 -16.67 -1.92
N GLN A 130 3.78 -15.57 -2.37
CA GLN A 130 4.07 -15.33 -3.78
C GLN A 130 5.47 -14.76 -3.94
N SER A 131 6.02 -14.89 -5.15
CA SER A 131 7.27 -14.24 -5.51
C SER A 131 7.01 -13.23 -6.62
N GLU A 132 7.73 -12.11 -6.56
CA GLU A 132 7.52 -10.96 -7.44
C GLU A 132 8.87 -10.49 -7.97
N TYR A 133 8.95 -10.14 -9.25
CA TYR A 133 10.11 -9.48 -9.81
C TYR A 133 10.04 -7.98 -9.58
N TRP A 134 11.11 -7.43 -9.01
CA TRP A 134 11.30 -6.02 -8.74
C TRP A 134 12.60 -5.55 -9.37
N ARG A 135 12.64 -4.29 -9.78
CA ARG A 135 13.87 -3.66 -10.27
C ARG A 135 14.01 -2.26 -9.73
N LYS A 136 15.24 -1.85 -9.49
CA LYS A 136 15.58 -0.46 -9.22
C LYS A 136 15.75 0.28 -10.55
N ILE A 137 15.08 1.42 -10.69
CA ILE A 137 15.19 2.32 -11.84
C ILE A 137 15.67 3.69 -11.38
N LEU A 138 16.29 4.44 -12.30
CA LEU A 138 16.51 5.88 -12.13
C LEU A 138 15.28 6.62 -12.68
N TRP A 139 14.42 7.11 -11.81
CA TRP A 139 13.18 7.83 -12.12
C TRP A 139 13.34 9.29 -11.73
N HIS A 140 13.47 10.18 -12.72
CA HIS A 140 13.79 11.61 -12.53
C HIS A 140 14.93 11.86 -11.55
N ASP A 141 16.09 11.22 -11.79
CA ASP A 141 17.30 11.31 -10.95
C ASP A 141 17.18 10.69 -9.54
N HIS A 142 16.08 10.00 -9.25
CA HIS A 142 15.88 9.27 -7.99
C HIS A 142 15.88 7.76 -8.21
N GLU A 143 16.59 7.01 -7.36
CA GLU A 143 16.52 5.55 -7.37
C GLU A 143 15.22 5.06 -6.75
N VAL A 144 14.38 4.39 -7.56
CA VAL A 144 13.08 3.89 -7.12
C VAL A 144 12.92 2.41 -7.47
N TRP A 145 12.43 1.62 -6.51
CA TRP A 145 12.05 0.23 -6.75
C TRP A 145 10.65 0.14 -7.35
N ILE A 146 10.52 -0.55 -8.47
CA ILE A 146 9.22 -0.80 -9.11
C ILE A 146 8.97 -2.29 -9.33
N PRO A 147 7.72 -2.77 -9.19
CA PRO A 147 7.36 -4.12 -9.55
C PRO A 147 7.35 -4.25 -11.08
N VAL A 148 7.79 -5.40 -11.57
CA VAL A 148 7.88 -5.70 -13.01
C VAL A 148 6.82 -6.72 -13.42
N SER A 149 6.68 -7.77 -12.62
CA SER A 149 5.67 -8.83 -12.82
C SER A 149 5.73 -9.81 -11.65
N PRO A 150 4.72 -10.65 -11.44
CA PRO A 150 4.84 -11.80 -10.57
C PRO A 150 5.89 -12.76 -11.14
N ALA A 151 6.68 -13.39 -10.26
CA ALA A 151 7.80 -14.22 -10.68
C ALA A 151 7.29 -15.47 -11.42
N ASN A 152 8.05 -15.95 -12.42
CA ASN A 152 7.69 -17.20 -13.09
C ASN A 152 8.00 -18.38 -12.17
N PRO A 153 7.01 -19.22 -11.80
CA PRO A 153 7.23 -20.31 -10.84
C PRO A 153 8.30 -21.33 -11.24
N VAL A 154 8.58 -21.47 -12.54
CA VAL A 154 9.57 -22.43 -13.08
C VAL A 154 11.01 -21.90 -13.00
N TYR A 155 11.19 -20.59 -12.87
CA TYR A 155 12.51 -19.97 -12.84
C TYR A 155 13.03 -19.77 -11.42
N TRP A 156 14.35 -19.61 -11.32
CA TRP A 156 15.05 -19.53 -10.04
C TRP A 156 14.74 -18.23 -9.30
N PHE A 157 14.54 -18.35 -7.99
CA PHE A 157 14.60 -17.22 -7.08
C PHE A 157 16.00 -16.59 -7.13
N ASN A 158 16.07 -15.26 -7.24
CA ASN A 158 17.32 -14.52 -7.45
C ASN A 158 17.23 -13.10 -6.88
N GLU A 159 18.25 -12.28 -7.13
CA GLU A 159 18.37 -10.91 -6.61
C GLU A 159 17.23 -9.96 -7.00
N SER A 160 16.54 -10.23 -8.10
CA SER A 160 15.38 -9.44 -8.55
C SER A 160 14.07 -9.93 -7.92
N CYS A 161 14.07 -11.03 -7.17
CA CYS A 161 12.88 -11.58 -6.55
C CYS A 161 12.65 -11.00 -5.16
N ARG A 162 11.39 -10.68 -4.87
CA ARG A 162 10.88 -10.54 -3.50
C ARG A 162 9.97 -11.70 -3.15
N LEU A 163 10.15 -12.28 -1.98
CA LEU A 163 9.25 -13.25 -1.36
C LEU A 163 8.22 -12.52 -0.51
N VAL A 164 6.94 -12.71 -0.80
CA VAL A 164 5.85 -11.96 -0.18
C VAL A 164 4.86 -12.92 0.49
N PHE A 165 4.57 -12.70 1.76
CA PHE A 165 3.62 -13.49 2.55
C PHE A 165 2.99 -12.68 3.69
N ARG A 166 1.94 -13.23 4.31
CA ARG A 166 1.19 -12.55 5.38
C ARG A 166 1.58 -13.08 6.75
N VAL A 167 1.70 -12.18 7.73
CA VAL A 167 1.97 -12.51 9.13
C VAL A 167 0.89 -11.86 10.03
N PRO A 168 -0.09 -12.65 10.51
CA PRO A 168 -1.17 -12.14 11.34
C PRO A 168 -0.81 -12.04 12.83
N PHE A 169 -1.29 -10.97 13.47
CA PHE A 169 -1.29 -10.75 14.92
C PHE A 169 -2.71 -10.39 15.38
N TYR A 170 -3.52 -11.40 15.67
CA TYR A 170 -4.94 -11.26 15.99
C TYR A 170 -5.21 -10.71 17.40
N SER A 171 -4.16 -10.58 18.23
CA SER A 171 -4.24 -9.88 19.51
C SER A 171 -3.02 -9.03 19.80
N ALA A 172 -3.24 -7.91 20.50
CA ALA A 172 -2.21 -7.08 21.09
C ALA A 172 -1.29 -7.84 22.08
N SER A 173 -1.65 -9.02 22.58
CA SER A 173 -0.72 -9.83 23.37
C SER A 173 0.34 -10.57 22.54
N GLU A 174 0.11 -10.80 21.25
CA GLU A 174 1.02 -11.57 20.38
C GLU A 174 2.23 -10.75 19.93
N LYS A 175 3.40 -10.95 20.54
CA LYS A 175 4.58 -10.10 20.30
C LYS A 175 5.46 -10.53 19.13
N TYR A 176 5.42 -11.80 18.76
CA TYR A 176 6.24 -12.35 17.69
C TYR A 176 5.57 -13.53 16.99
N LYS A 177 6.00 -13.79 15.76
CA LYS A 177 5.73 -15.00 14.99
C LYS A 177 7.03 -15.52 14.40
N TYR A 178 7.11 -16.82 14.23
CA TYR A 178 8.24 -17.48 13.58
C TYR A 178 7.86 -17.86 12.15
N ILE A 179 8.79 -17.63 11.24
CA ILE A 179 8.65 -17.91 9.81
C ILE A 179 9.75 -18.87 9.41
N ASN A 180 9.40 -20.00 8.82
CA ASN A 180 10.34 -20.96 8.27
C ASN A 180 10.23 -20.93 6.74
N ILE A 181 11.31 -20.53 6.08
CA ILE A 181 11.46 -20.58 4.62
C ILE A 181 12.24 -21.85 4.29
N THR A 182 11.60 -22.75 3.55
CA THR A 182 12.14 -24.06 3.17
C THR A 182 11.72 -24.41 1.74
N TRP A 183 12.06 -25.61 1.25
CA TRP A 183 11.78 -26.01 -0.13
C TRP A 183 11.66 -27.53 -0.28
N GLU A 184 10.87 -27.93 -1.28
CA GLU A 184 10.78 -29.32 -1.71
C GLU A 184 12.09 -29.77 -2.36
N SER A 185 12.54 -30.98 -2.03
CA SER A 185 13.66 -31.64 -2.71
C SER A 185 13.31 -32.09 -4.12
N ASP A 186 12.03 -32.27 -4.42
CA ASP A 186 11.53 -32.69 -5.73
C ASP A 186 11.54 -31.54 -6.74
N CYS A 187 12.37 -31.67 -7.79
CA CYS A 187 12.45 -30.70 -8.88
C CYS A 187 11.18 -30.69 -9.76
N ASP A 188 10.42 -31.78 -9.74
CA ASP A 188 9.15 -31.91 -10.46
C ASP A 188 7.96 -31.37 -9.66
N ALA A 189 8.18 -30.95 -8.41
CA ALA A 189 7.13 -30.35 -7.57
C ALA A 189 6.37 -29.24 -8.32
N ASP A 190 5.05 -29.32 -8.28
CA ASP A 190 4.17 -28.31 -8.86
C ASP A 190 4.02 -27.12 -7.89
N ILE A 191 3.56 -25.97 -8.40
CA ILE A 191 3.24 -24.83 -7.55
C ILE A 191 2.06 -25.17 -6.63
N VAL A 192 2.14 -24.75 -5.38
CA VAL A 192 1.01 -24.88 -4.45
C VAL A 192 -0.11 -23.91 -4.88
N LYS A 193 -1.26 -24.47 -5.24
CA LYS A 193 -2.48 -23.68 -5.48
C LYS A 193 -3.11 -23.28 -4.16
N TRP A 194 -3.11 -21.98 -3.89
CA TRP A 194 -3.69 -21.40 -2.69
C TRP A 194 -5.11 -20.86 -2.93
N PRO A 195 -6.01 -20.95 -1.95
CA PRO A 195 -7.28 -20.22 -1.99
C PRO A 195 -7.03 -18.72 -1.99
N THR A 196 -7.65 -18.01 -2.92
CA THR A 196 -7.57 -16.55 -3.00
C THR A 196 -8.89 -15.96 -3.48
N SER A 197 -9.29 -14.85 -2.87
CA SER A 197 -10.42 -14.03 -3.33
C SER A 197 -9.98 -12.99 -4.36
N LEU A 198 -8.67 -12.85 -4.58
CA LEU A 198 -8.11 -11.84 -5.46
C LEU A 198 -8.40 -12.15 -6.92
N GLN A 199 -9.05 -11.20 -7.59
CA GLN A 199 -9.35 -11.26 -9.01
C GLN A 199 -9.13 -9.89 -9.65
N PHE A 200 -8.76 -9.90 -10.93
CA PHE A 200 -8.77 -8.70 -11.75
C PHE A 200 -9.87 -8.88 -12.80
N ASP A 201 -10.99 -8.20 -12.56
CA ASP A 201 -12.15 -8.20 -13.45
C ASP A 201 -11.93 -7.09 -14.48
N TYR A 202 -11.68 -7.50 -15.72
CA TYR A 202 -11.35 -6.59 -16.82
C TYR A 202 -12.26 -6.85 -18.02
N ASN A 203 -13.21 -5.95 -18.24
CA ASN A 203 -14.07 -5.91 -19.42
C ASN A 203 -14.46 -4.47 -19.69
N LEU A 204 -13.79 -3.86 -20.67
CA LEU A 204 -14.02 -2.46 -21.00
C LEU A 204 -15.22 -2.31 -21.95
N PRO A 205 -16.02 -1.23 -21.81
CA PRO A 205 -15.86 -0.13 -20.83
C PRO A 205 -16.48 -0.42 -19.45
N GLU A 206 -17.14 -1.57 -19.25
CA GLU A 206 -18.03 -1.82 -18.12
C GLU A 206 -17.32 -1.91 -16.76
N TYR A 207 -16.15 -2.55 -16.66
CA TYR A 207 -15.44 -2.71 -15.40
C TYR A 207 -13.94 -2.92 -15.57
N LYS A 208 -13.19 -2.35 -14.63
CA LYS A 208 -11.74 -2.50 -14.48
C LYS A 208 -11.42 -2.58 -12.98
N ASP A 209 -11.79 -3.68 -12.36
CA ASP A 209 -11.76 -3.83 -10.90
C ASP A 209 -10.67 -4.79 -10.44
N ILE A 210 -10.01 -4.44 -9.34
CA ILE A 210 -9.32 -5.42 -8.51
C ILE A 210 -10.26 -5.80 -7.36
N VAL A 211 -10.62 -7.07 -7.30
CA VAL A 211 -11.60 -7.62 -6.37
C VAL A 211 -10.90 -8.34 -5.24
N SER A 212 -11.38 -8.13 -4.02
CA SER A 212 -11.08 -8.88 -2.80
C SER A 212 -12.41 -9.28 -2.15
N GLU A 213 -12.37 -10.26 -1.25
CA GLU A 213 -13.52 -10.65 -0.41
C GLU A 213 -14.11 -9.46 0.39
N THR A 214 -13.27 -8.51 0.77
CA THR A 214 -13.59 -7.44 1.73
C THR A 214 -13.93 -6.09 1.10
N PHE A 215 -13.49 -5.85 -0.14
CA PHE A 215 -13.76 -4.64 -0.92
C PHE A 215 -13.36 -4.83 -2.39
N ARG A 216 -13.73 -3.87 -3.25
CA ARG A 216 -13.24 -3.76 -4.63
C ARG A 216 -12.57 -2.40 -4.84
N VAL A 217 -11.58 -2.36 -5.71
CA VAL A 217 -10.95 -1.13 -6.20
C VAL A 217 -11.15 -1.05 -7.71
N GLU A 218 -11.99 -0.13 -8.14
CA GLU A 218 -12.23 0.22 -9.54
C GLU A 218 -11.13 1.17 -10.00
N LEU A 219 -10.35 0.76 -11.00
CA LEU A 219 -9.23 1.53 -11.52
C LEU A 219 -9.73 2.49 -12.59
N ILE A 220 -9.82 3.76 -12.21
CA ILE A 220 -10.24 4.83 -13.11
C ILE A 220 -9.00 5.32 -13.83
N ASP A 221 -9.04 5.39 -15.16
CA ASP A 221 -7.95 5.85 -16.02
C ASP A 221 -8.41 6.13 -17.47
N ILE A 222 -7.45 6.25 -18.40
CA ILE A 222 -7.69 6.50 -19.84
C ILE A 222 -8.50 5.40 -20.55
N GLU A 223 -8.56 4.19 -20.02
CA GLU A 223 -9.34 3.09 -20.60
C GLU A 223 -10.72 2.94 -19.95
N HIS A 224 -10.84 3.34 -18.69
CA HIS A 224 -12.07 3.29 -17.90
C HIS A 224 -12.22 4.59 -17.13
N SER A 225 -12.85 5.58 -17.76
CA SER A 225 -12.81 6.97 -17.29
C SER A 225 -13.90 7.32 -16.28
N THR A 226 -14.90 6.47 -16.07
CA THR A 226 -16.05 6.78 -15.20
C THR A 226 -16.17 5.74 -14.10
N MET A 227 -16.15 6.20 -12.84
CA MET A 227 -16.52 5.32 -11.72
C MET A 227 -18.00 4.99 -11.78
N ARG A 228 -18.35 3.70 -11.79
CA ARG A 228 -19.75 3.27 -11.77
C ARG A 228 -20.48 3.76 -10.53
N ASP A 229 -21.75 4.12 -10.69
CA ASP A 229 -22.66 4.65 -9.66
C ASP A 229 -22.23 5.95 -8.98
N TYR A 230 -21.09 6.55 -9.39
CA TYR A 230 -20.69 7.88 -8.95
C TYR A 230 -21.09 8.97 -9.96
N GLY A 231 -21.23 8.61 -11.25
CA GLY A 231 -21.82 9.47 -12.28
C GLY A 231 -20.93 10.62 -12.78
N PHE A 232 -19.61 10.51 -12.59
CA PHE A 232 -18.65 11.50 -13.08
C PHE A 232 -17.60 10.86 -13.98
N ASP A 233 -17.46 11.40 -15.18
CA ASP A 233 -16.35 11.10 -16.09
C ASP A 233 -15.10 11.87 -15.66
N TYR A 234 -14.01 11.15 -15.48
CA TYR A 234 -12.69 11.67 -15.12
C TYR A 234 -11.87 12.05 -16.35
N HIS A 235 -12.39 11.81 -17.56
CA HIS A 235 -11.75 12.16 -18.82
C HIS A 235 -10.31 11.63 -18.93
N GLY A 236 -10.09 10.39 -18.44
CA GLY A 236 -8.80 9.70 -18.47
C GLY A 236 -7.84 10.03 -17.32
N VAL A 237 -8.24 10.89 -16.40
CA VAL A 237 -7.51 11.09 -15.14
C VAL A 237 -7.55 9.81 -14.30
N ALA A 238 -6.39 9.45 -13.73
CA ALA A 238 -6.23 8.30 -12.87
C ALA A 238 -6.78 8.54 -11.46
N ALA A 239 -7.59 7.61 -10.95
CA ALA A 239 -8.09 7.58 -9.58
C ALA A 239 -8.44 6.15 -9.14
N LEU A 240 -8.72 5.98 -7.85
CA LEU A 240 -9.05 4.68 -7.24
C LEU A 240 -10.47 4.70 -6.69
N GLY A 241 -11.40 4.04 -7.36
CA GLY A 241 -12.81 3.93 -6.95
C GLY A 241 -13.02 2.84 -5.90
N PHE A 242 -13.41 3.21 -4.69
CA PHE A 242 -13.70 2.21 -3.65
C PHE A 242 -15.13 1.71 -3.76
N ARG A 243 -15.28 0.38 -3.69
CA ARG A 243 -16.60 -0.25 -3.67
C ARG A 243 -16.70 -1.30 -2.57
N ASP A 244 -17.90 -1.46 -2.04
CA ASP A 244 -18.25 -2.59 -1.19
C ASP A 244 -18.09 -3.92 -1.97
N PRO A 245 -17.94 -5.08 -1.29
CA PRO A 245 -17.83 -6.39 -1.95
C PRO A 245 -18.97 -6.69 -2.93
N ASN A 246 -20.19 -6.24 -2.58
CA ASN A 246 -21.40 -6.36 -3.39
C ASN A 246 -21.42 -5.39 -4.61
N GLY A 247 -20.40 -4.55 -4.74
CA GLY A 247 -20.25 -3.61 -5.82
C GLY A 247 -20.86 -2.23 -5.57
N THR A 248 -21.36 -1.87 -4.38
CA THR A 248 -21.87 -0.51 -4.13
C THR A 248 -20.72 0.51 -4.05
N ALA A 249 -20.83 1.62 -4.79
CA ALA A 249 -19.83 2.68 -4.80
C ALA A 249 -19.71 3.40 -3.44
N TYR A 250 -18.47 3.73 -3.07
CA TYR A 250 -18.12 4.52 -1.90
C TYR A 250 -17.28 5.77 -2.27
N GLY A 251 -17.33 6.15 -3.55
CA GLY A 251 -16.64 7.30 -4.11
C GLY A 251 -15.15 7.06 -4.44
N PRO A 252 -14.57 7.90 -5.30
CA PRO A 252 -13.18 7.80 -5.71
C PRO A 252 -12.20 8.41 -4.71
N THR A 253 -10.97 7.93 -4.74
CA THR A 253 -9.80 8.57 -4.12
C THR A 253 -8.90 9.12 -5.22
N ASN A 254 -8.80 10.45 -5.27
CA ASN A 254 -7.84 11.13 -6.12
C ASN A 254 -6.49 11.12 -5.44
N ILE A 255 -5.49 10.56 -6.12
CA ILE A 255 -4.18 10.28 -5.53
C ILE A 255 -3.28 11.53 -5.45
N HIS A 256 -3.49 12.53 -6.31
CA HIS A 256 -2.85 13.85 -6.26
C HIS A 256 -3.66 14.86 -7.11
N ALA A 257 -3.60 16.17 -6.82
CA ALA A 257 -4.25 17.19 -7.64
C ALA A 257 -3.61 18.58 -7.52
N PHE A 258 -3.71 19.38 -8.59
CA PHE A 258 -3.23 20.77 -8.65
C PHE A 258 -4.15 21.68 -9.47
N GLY A 259 -4.30 22.92 -9.01
CA GLY A 259 -4.83 24.03 -9.80
C GLY A 259 -6.36 24.14 -9.80
N LYS A 260 -6.86 25.20 -10.44
CA LYS A 260 -8.30 25.52 -10.53
C LYS A 260 -8.78 25.55 -11.99
N TYR A 261 -10.03 25.17 -12.21
CA TYR A 261 -10.72 25.29 -13.50
C TYR A 261 -12.09 25.94 -13.31
N ARG A 262 -12.23 27.20 -13.75
CA ARG A 262 -13.50 27.97 -13.65
C ARG A 262 -14.09 27.92 -12.23
N GLY A 263 -13.24 28.09 -11.21
CA GLY A 263 -13.63 28.03 -9.79
C GLY A 263 -13.69 26.63 -9.16
N ARG A 264 -13.56 25.56 -9.95
CA ARG A 264 -13.47 24.17 -9.47
C ARG A 264 -12.03 23.80 -9.13
N LEU A 265 -11.81 22.98 -8.11
CA LEU A 265 -10.51 22.71 -7.49
C LEU A 265 -9.87 21.41 -7.98
N GLY A 266 -8.54 21.30 -7.90
CA GLY A 266 -7.84 20.08 -8.29
C GLY A 266 -8.06 19.74 -9.76
N ARG A 267 -7.85 20.73 -10.64
CA ARG A 267 -8.01 20.63 -12.11
C ARG A 267 -7.15 19.51 -12.67
N TYR A 268 -5.83 19.64 -12.50
CA TYR A 268 -4.85 18.73 -13.08
C TYR A 268 -4.51 17.62 -12.10
N ARG A 269 -4.71 16.39 -12.56
CA ARG A 269 -4.51 15.15 -11.80
C ARG A 269 -3.71 14.18 -12.68
N PRO A 270 -3.04 13.15 -12.12
CA PRO A 270 -2.30 12.19 -12.91
C PRO A 270 -3.15 11.62 -14.06
N TYR A 271 -2.62 11.55 -15.27
CA TYR A 271 -3.32 11.07 -16.46
C TYR A 271 -2.54 9.93 -17.10
N GLY A 272 -3.09 8.72 -17.14
CA GLY A 272 -2.39 7.55 -17.65
C GLY A 272 -3.10 6.28 -17.23
N LYS A 273 -2.59 5.13 -17.67
CA LYS A 273 -3.20 3.81 -17.47
C LYS A 273 -2.62 3.11 -16.24
N TRP A 274 -3.49 2.44 -15.47
CA TRP A 274 -3.06 1.45 -14.47
C TRP A 274 -2.66 0.14 -15.15
N GLU A 275 -1.41 -0.28 -14.95
CA GLU A 275 -0.92 -1.63 -15.26
C GLU A 275 -1.15 -2.56 -14.07
N VAL A 276 -1.73 -3.73 -14.30
CA VAL A 276 -2.16 -4.64 -13.23
C VAL A 276 -1.43 -5.98 -13.31
N PHE A 277 -0.86 -6.40 -12.19
CA PHE A 277 -0.17 -7.67 -12.01
C PHE A 277 -1.02 -8.62 -11.16
N SER A 278 -1.85 -9.43 -11.82
CA SER A 278 -2.89 -10.25 -11.16
C SER A 278 -2.69 -11.77 -11.21
N ARG A 279 -1.77 -12.26 -12.05
CA ARG A 279 -1.48 -13.70 -12.23
C ARG A 279 0.01 -13.93 -12.43
N TYR A 280 0.47 -15.14 -12.14
CA TYR A 280 1.83 -15.56 -12.49
C TYR A 280 2.10 -15.41 -13.98
N ILE A 281 3.37 -15.28 -14.37
CA ILE A 281 3.76 -15.28 -15.79
C ILE A 281 4.14 -16.70 -16.25
N GLY A 282 4.19 -16.90 -17.56
CA GLY A 282 4.65 -18.17 -18.15
C GLY A 282 3.64 -19.31 -18.00
N PRO A 283 4.08 -20.57 -17.78
CA PRO A 283 3.19 -21.74 -17.77
C PRO A 283 2.07 -21.72 -16.72
N TYR A 284 2.19 -20.87 -15.69
CA TYR A 284 1.23 -20.73 -14.61
C TYR A 284 0.34 -19.48 -14.73
N SER A 285 0.24 -18.88 -15.92
CA SER A 285 -0.57 -17.67 -16.16
C SER A 285 -2.08 -17.85 -15.96
N TRP A 286 -2.53 -19.08 -15.75
CA TRP A 286 -3.90 -19.41 -15.36
C TRP A 286 -4.14 -19.32 -13.84
N LEU A 287 -3.08 -19.23 -13.02
CA LEU A 287 -3.17 -19.25 -11.57
C LEU A 287 -3.15 -17.83 -10.96
N SER A 288 -4.12 -17.55 -10.10
CA SER A 288 -4.24 -16.28 -9.37
C SER A 288 -3.19 -16.14 -8.27
N LEU A 289 -2.84 -14.88 -7.97
CA LEU A 289 -1.91 -14.56 -6.90
C LEU A 289 -2.54 -14.75 -5.52
N PRO A 290 -1.82 -15.37 -4.56
CA PRO A 290 -2.39 -15.75 -3.27
C PRO A 290 -2.33 -14.69 -2.18
N VAL A 291 -1.42 -13.72 -2.28
CA VAL A 291 -1.16 -12.73 -1.22
C VAL A 291 -1.65 -11.35 -1.61
N ARG A 292 -1.29 -10.85 -2.79
CA ARG A 292 -1.68 -9.51 -3.25
C ARG A 292 -1.68 -9.36 -4.77
N ILE A 293 -2.47 -8.41 -5.26
CA ILE A 293 -2.39 -7.84 -6.60
C ILE A 293 -1.73 -6.46 -6.49
N LEU A 294 -0.86 -6.16 -7.44
CA LEU A 294 -0.22 -4.86 -7.59
C LEU A 294 -0.80 -4.13 -8.80
N ALA A 295 -1.06 -2.84 -8.66
CA ALA A 295 -1.36 -1.95 -9.78
C ALA A 295 -0.35 -0.79 -9.81
N VAL A 296 0.15 -0.44 -10.98
CA VAL A 296 1.15 0.62 -11.18
C VAL A 296 0.62 1.66 -12.15
N LEU A 297 0.72 2.92 -11.77
CA LEU A 297 0.58 4.06 -12.67
C LEU A 297 1.95 4.73 -12.76
N ASN A 298 2.51 4.82 -13.95
CA ASN A 298 3.73 5.60 -14.21
C ASN A 298 3.45 6.55 -15.37
N THR A 299 3.30 7.84 -15.09
CA THR A 299 2.90 8.82 -16.09
C THR A 299 3.68 10.13 -16.02
N GLU A 300 3.95 10.65 -17.21
CA GLU A 300 4.51 11.97 -17.47
C GLU A 300 3.44 13.04 -17.69
N SER A 301 2.15 12.67 -17.63
CA SER A 301 1.06 13.57 -18.00
C SER A 301 0.10 13.81 -16.86
N VAL A 302 -0.45 15.01 -16.84
CA VAL A 302 -1.60 15.39 -16.04
C VAL A 302 -2.77 15.71 -16.96
N GLY A 303 -3.99 15.43 -16.51
CA GLY A 303 -5.21 15.65 -17.26
C GLY A 303 -6.17 16.53 -16.47
N ASN A 304 -6.96 17.33 -17.18
CA ASN A 304 -8.03 18.11 -16.59
C ASN A 304 -9.26 17.22 -16.37
N VAL A 305 -9.58 16.98 -15.10
CA VAL A 305 -10.74 16.16 -14.71
C VAL A 305 -12.10 16.79 -15.10
N TYR A 306 -12.13 18.04 -15.55
CA TYR A 306 -13.34 18.79 -15.88
C TYR A 306 -13.53 19.03 -17.37
N THR A 307 -12.56 18.68 -18.23
CA THR A 307 -12.62 18.96 -19.66
C THR A 307 -11.78 17.95 -20.42
N GLU A 308 -12.44 17.17 -21.27
CA GLU A 308 -11.80 16.21 -22.17
C GLU A 308 -10.75 16.87 -23.07
N GLY A 309 -9.67 16.14 -23.35
CA GLY A 309 -8.60 16.55 -24.27
C GLY A 309 -7.61 17.58 -23.71
N ASP A 310 -7.86 18.15 -22.53
CA ASP A 310 -6.93 19.07 -21.85
C ASP A 310 -5.91 18.28 -21.02
N VAL A 311 -4.89 17.77 -21.72
CA VAL A 311 -3.78 16.97 -21.18
C VAL A 311 -2.47 17.74 -21.32
N ARG A 312 -1.64 17.68 -20.29
CA ARG A 312 -0.41 18.47 -20.14
C ARG A 312 0.75 17.61 -19.69
N THR A 313 1.94 17.87 -20.22
CA THR A 313 3.19 17.17 -19.86
C THR A 313 4.20 18.08 -19.16
N ASP A 314 3.82 19.32 -18.88
CA ASP A 314 4.67 20.41 -18.39
C ASP A 314 4.41 20.75 -16.90
N TYR A 315 3.73 19.86 -16.16
CA TYR A 315 3.46 19.95 -14.73
C TYR A 315 4.33 18.95 -13.95
N TYR A 316 3.72 17.97 -13.28
CA TYR A 316 4.40 16.93 -12.53
C TYR A 316 4.25 15.57 -13.22
N ALA A 317 5.20 14.67 -12.95
CA ALA A 317 5.09 13.25 -13.23
C ALA A 317 4.63 12.51 -11.97
N THR A 318 4.02 11.35 -12.16
CA THR A 318 3.51 10.52 -11.07
C THR A 318 3.87 9.06 -11.29
N LEU A 319 4.53 8.46 -10.30
CA LEU A 319 4.66 7.02 -10.17
C LEU A 319 3.90 6.60 -8.90
N ALA A 320 2.83 5.84 -9.08
CA ALA A 320 2.01 5.30 -7.99
C ALA A 320 1.94 3.78 -8.04
N ILE A 321 2.05 3.13 -6.88
CA ILE A 321 2.00 1.68 -6.72
C ILE A 321 0.92 1.36 -5.69
N VAL A 322 -0.07 0.56 -6.07
CA VAL A 322 -1.23 0.21 -5.24
C VAL A 322 -1.19 -1.27 -4.87
N TYR A 323 -1.41 -1.55 -3.58
CA TYR A 323 -1.40 -2.89 -3.00
C TYR A 323 -2.81 -3.28 -2.59
N ILE A 324 -3.38 -4.30 -3.24
CA ILE A 324 -4.62 -4.94 -2.77
C ILE A 324 -4.29 -6.33 -2.24
N ILE A 325 -4.50 -6.51 -0.94
CA ILE A 325 -4.03 -7.68 -0.19
C ILE A 325 -5.22 -8.62 0.06
N ASN A 326 -5.00 -9.91 -0.18
CA ASN A 326 -6.03 -10.93 -0.02
C ASN A 326 -6.55 -10.94 1.42
N GLY A 327 -7.87 -10.83 1.60
CA GLY A 327 -8.53 -10.92 2.91
C GLY A 327 -8.22 -9.79 3.89
N SER A 328 -7.52 -8.72 3.48
CA SER A 328 -7.32 -7.53 4.32
C SER A 328 -8.51 -6.58 4.18
N LYS A 329 -8.69 -5.64 5.11
CA LYS A 329 -9.66 -4.54 4.95
C LYS A 329 -9.03 -3.24 4.45
N TYR A 330 -7.80 -3.31 3.96
CA TYR A 330 -7.06 -2.13 3.54
C TYR A 330 -6.37 -2.31 2.20
N MET A 331 -6.18 -1.19 1.50
CA MET A 331 -5.18 -1.06 0.44
C MET A 331 -4.14 -0.02 0.85
N ALA A 332 -2.94 -0.15 0.30
CA ALA A 332 -1.92 0.90 0.37
C ALA A 332 -1.70 1.50 -1.01
N CYS A 333 -1.45 2.80 -1.09
CA CYS A 333 -1.02 3.48 -2.29
C CYS A 333 0.25 4.28 -1.97
N LEU A 334 1.33 3.91 -2.64
CA LEU A 334 2.62 4.57 -2.55
C LEU A 334 2.77 5.49 -3.75
N GLN A 335 3.33 6.67 -3.52
CA GLN A 335 3.40 7.71 -4.54
C GLN A 335 4.77 8.37 -4.56
N HIS A 336 5.25 8.63 -5.77
CA HIS A 336 6.37 9.49 -6.09
C HIS A 336 5.85 10.59 -7.02
N ILE A 337 6.10 11.84 -6.67
CA ILE A 337 5.72 13.00 -7.47
C ILE A 337 6.97 13.80 -7.78
N TYR A 338 7.15 14.17 -9.05
CA TYR A 338 8.27 14.98 -9.51
C TYR A 338 7.76 16.17 -10.34
N TRP A 339 8.06 17.39 -9.91
CA TRP A 339 7.67 18.61 -10.62
C TRP A 339 8.67 18.96 -11.72
N LYS A 340 8.23 18.91 -12.98
CA LYS A 340 9.11 19.16 -14.14
C LYS A 340 9.35 20.64 -14.37
N ASN A 341 8.33 21.46 -14.13
CA ASN A 341 8.42 22.91 -14.24
C ASN A 341 7.90 23.58 -12.97
N THR A 342 8.33 24.81 -12.75
CA THR A 342 7.80 25.66 -11.68
C THR A 342 6.35 26.03 -11.97
N GLN A 343 5.46 25.76 -11.02
CA GLN A 343 4.02 26.02 -11.15
C GLN A 343 3.48 26.62 -9.85
N SER A 344 2.68 27.68 -9.97
CA SER A 344 2.03 28.35 -8.84
C SER A 344 0.51 28.30 -9.00
N GLY A 345 -0.20 27.91 -7.94
CA GLY A 345 -1.66 27.84 -7.99
C GLY A 345 -2.28 27.37 -6.68
N SER A 346 -3.60 27.51 -6.59
CA SER A 346 -4.40 27.03 -5.45
C SER A 346 -5.14 25.72 -5.81
N GLY A 347 -5.76 25.09 -4.81
CA GLY A 347 -6.47 23.82 -5.00
C GLY A 347 -5.49 22.67 -5.19
N VAL A 348 -4.54 22.56 -4.26
CA VAL A 348 -3.44 21.60 -4.29
C VAL A 348 -3.66 20.57 -3.21
N TRP A 349 -3.82 19.31 -3.62
CA TRP A 349 -4.14 18.22 -2.72
C TRP A 349 -3.05 17.18 -2.75
N MET A 350 -2.62 16.75 -1.56
CA MET A 350 -1.87 15.51 -1.43
C MET A 350 -2.74 14.34 -1.85
N PHE A 351 -3.99 14.29 -1.40
CA PHE A 351 -5.01 13.37 -1.90
C PHE A 351 -6.40 13.91 -1.51
N ALA A 352 -7.45 13.40 -2.16
CA ALA A 352 -8.83 13.64 -1.79
C ALA A 352 -9.63 12.34 -1.89
N SER A 353 -10.28 11.94 -0.80
CA SER A 353 -11.01 10.67 -0.71
C SER A 353 -12.51 10.92 -0.49
N MET A 354 -13.32 10.73 -1.54
CA MET A 354 -14.75 11.00 -1.60
C MET A 354 -15.55 9.84 -1.01
N GLY A 355 -16.54 10.08 -0.15
CA GLY A 355 -17.36 9.04 0.51
C GLY A 355 -18.65 8.66 -0.22
N GLY A 356 -18.85 9.16 -1.44
CA GLY A 356 -20.10 8.94 -2.19
C GLY A 356 -21.35 9.47 -1.48
N GLY A 357 -21.20 10.42 -0.55
CA GLY A 357 -22.32 11.01 0.20
C GLY A 357 -22.89 10.14 1.32
N ARG A 358 -22.34 8.95 1.58
CA ARG A 358 -22.86 8.00 2.58
C ARG A 358 -22.44 8.32 4.02
N PRO A 359 -21.17 8.66 4.30
CA PRO A 359 -20.72 8.94 5.67
C PRO A 359 -21.38 10.20 6.22
N GLU A 360 -21.81 10.18 7.47
CA GLU A 360 -22.50 11.29 8.11
C GLU A 360 -21.56 12.11 9.00
N ARG A 361 -20.42 11.52 9.37
CA ARG A 361 -19.47 12.07 10.33
C ARG A 361 -18.05 11.94 9.81
N TYR A 362 -17.18 12.80 10.31
CA TYR A 362 -15.75 12.75 10.03
C TYR A 362 -14.95 13.16 11.25
N MET A 363 -13.68 12.75 11.25
CA MET A 363 -12.70 13.12 12.26
C MET A 363 -11.31 13.09 11.64
N TYR A 364 -10.43 13.97 12.11
CA TYR A 364 -9.01 13.87 11.88
C TYR A 364 -8.22 14.11 13.16
N VAL A 365 -7.03 13.55 13.20
CA VAL A 365 -6.09 13.77 14.28
C VAL A 365 -5.30 15.05 13.98
N VAL A 366 -5.24 15.92 14.99
CA VAL A 366 -4.45 17.16 14.94
C VAL A 366 -2.98 16.87 15.24
N GLY A 367 -2.09 17.55 14.53
CA GLY A 367 -0.67 17.67 14.85
C GLY A 367 -0.47 18.46 16.13
N GLU A 368 0.77 18.72 16.54
CA GLU A 368 1.12 19.52 17.73
C GLU A 368 0.61 20.99 17.73
N GLY A 369 -0.34 21.34 16.85
CA GLY A 369 -1.09 22.59 16.91
C GLY A 369 -1.82 22.73 18.24
N ASN A 370 -1.58 23.85 18.93
CA ASN A 370 -2.05 24.14 20.29
C ASN A 370 -1.35 23.35 21.43
N GLY A 371 -0.22 22.70 21.15
CA GLY A 371 0.58 22.00 22.18
C GLY A 371 -0.01 20.69 22.69
N ILE A 372 -1.06 20.17 22.03
CA ILE A 372 -1.72 18.90 22.36
C ILE A 372 -1.54 17.92 21.20
N CYS A 373 -0.85 16.82 21.45
CA CYS A 373 -0.67 15.76 20.47
C CYS A 373 -1.92 14.88 20.39
N ASN A 374 -2.27 14.42 19.18
CA ASN A 374 -3.32 13.43 18.95
C ASN A 374 -4.72 13.84 19.45
N MET A 375 -5.06 15.13 19.34
CA MET A 375 -6.43 15.60 19.55
C MET A 375 -7.32 15.14 18.40
N SER A 376 -8.46 14.53 18.71
CA SER A 376 -9.47 14.15 17.71
C SER A 376 -10.43 15.32 17.49
N LEU A 377 -10.37 15.93 16.30
CA LEU A 377 -11.34 16.95 15.90
C LEU A 377 -12.23 16.40 14.80
N GLY A 378 -13.53 16.43 15.03
CA GLY A 378 -14.52 15.86 14.14
C GLY A 378 -15.89 16.48 14.34
N ASP A 379 -16.73 16.33 13.34
CA ASP A 379 -18.08 16.88 13.32
C ASP A 379 -18.95 16.01 12.38
N SER A 380 -20.19 16.42 12.20
CA SER A 380 -21.09 15.87 11.19
C SER A 380 -21.02 16.66 9.89
N TYR A 381 -21.35 16.00 8.77
CA TYR A 381 -21.64 16.66 7.50
C TYR A 381 -23.03 17.39 7.52
N LEU A 382 -23.77 17.31 8.63
CA LEU A 382 -25.11 17.89 8.82
C LEU A 382 -25.04 19.39 9.15
N GLY A 383 -24.63 20.20 8.18
CA GLY A 383 -24.74 21.67 8.20
C GLY A 383 -25.55 22.25 7.03
N TRP A 384 -26.08 23.47 7.19
CA TRP A 384 -26.78 24.24 6.15
C TRP A 384 -25.77 24.90 5.19
N GLY A 385 -25.90 24.68 3.86
CA GLY A 385 -25.18 25.42 2.81
C GLY A 385 -24.12 24.66 1.99
N TRP A 386 -23.39 25.40 1.15
CA TRP A 386 -22.17 24.94 0.45
C TRP A 386 -21.07 24.76 1.49
N TYR A 387 -20.60 23.53 1.72
CA TYR A 387 -19.77 23.21 2.88
C TYR A 387 -18.41 22.67 2.43
N HIS A 388 -17.44 23.58 2.27
CA HIS A 388 -16.01 23.28 2.26
C HIS A 388 -15.43 23.85 3.56
N ARG A 389 -14.95 22.99 4.45
CA ARG A 389 -14.41 23.40 5.75
C ARG A 389 -12.97 22.93 5.86
N GLU A 390 -12.10 23.87 6.22
CA GLU A 390 -10.66 23.66 6.38
C GLU A 390 -10.31 23.72 7.87
N TYR A 391 -9.33 22.92 8.25
CA TYR A 391 -8.85 22.81 9.62
C TYR A 391 -7.33 22.73 9.64
N ASP A 392 -6.74 23.44 10.58
CA ASP A 392 -5.29 23.53 10.71
C ASP A 392 -4.66 22.27 11.30
N TYR A 393 -3.36 22.11 11.06
CA TYR A 393 -2.51 21.06 11.63
C TYR A 393 -2.99 19.63 11.34
N PRO A 394 -3.22 19.24 10.08
CA PRO A 394 -3.47 17.85 9.72
C PRO A 394 -2.33 16.91 10.18
N ASN A 395 -2.68 15.69 10.59
CA ASN A 395 -1.72 14.67 11.03
C ASN A 395 -1.99 13.31 10.35
N PHE A 396 -1.41 12.23 10.86
CA PHE A 396 -1.35 10.93 10.18
C PHE A 396 -2.68 10.18 10.02
N PHE A 397 -3.80 10.63 10.62
CA PHE A 397 -5.05 9.88 10.62
C PHE A 397 -6.26 10.78 10.37
N CYS A 398 -7.11 10.34 9.44
CA CYS A 398 -8.47 10.85 9.30
C CYS A 398 -9.44 9.72 8.99
N THR A 399 -10.72 9.95 9.21
CA THR A 399 -11.76 8.98 8.90
C THR A 399 -13.11 9.65 8.74
N HIS A 400 -14.00 8.99 8.01
CA HIS A 400 -15.42 9.30 7.98
C HIS A 400 -16.23 8.02 8.10
N TRP A 401 -17.42 8.14 8.68
CA TRP A 401 -18.28 7.00 8.94
C TRP A 401 -19.76 7.40 9.06
N GLY A 402 -20.60 6.38 9.14
CA GLY A 402 -22.04 6.47 9.27
C GLY A 402 -22.74 5.54 8.27
N SER A 403 -24.04 5.36 8.42
CA SER A 403 -24.85 4.55 7.50
C SER A 403 -24.28 3.14 7.26
N GLY A 404 -23.77 2.50 8.32
CA GLY A 404 -23.26 1.12 8.30
C GLY A 404 -21.80 0.95 7.87
N ILE A 405 -21.10 2.03 7.52
CA ILE A 405 -19.76 1.96 6.90
C ILE A 405 -18.83 3.06 7.42
N GLY A 406 -17.54 2.75 7.48
CA GLY A 406 -16.48 3.70 7.77
C GLY A 406 -15.27 3.47 6.87
N ARG A 407 -14.55 4.56 6.59
CA ARG A 407 -13.29 4.54 5.84
C ARG A 407 -12.31 5.50 6.47
N ALA A 408 -11.20 4.94 6.92
CA ALA A 408 -10.07 5.67 7.45
C ALA A 408 -8.98 5.80 6.40
N ILE A 409 -8.22 6.89 6.51
CA ILE A 409 -6.97 7.10 5.80
C ILE A 409 -5.86 7.22 6.84
N PHE A 410 -4.81 6.43 6.65
CA PHE A 410 -3.57 6.54 7.41
C PHE A 410 -2.48 7.09 6.49
N LEU A 411 -1.79 8.13 6.94
CA LEU A 411 -0.63 8.70 6.26
C LEU A 411 0.65 8.24 6.94
N SER A 412 1.65 7.99 6.11
CA SER A 412 3.05 7.93 6.53
C SER A 412 3.50 9.20 7.24
N ARG A 413 4.53 9.10 8.09
CA ARG A 413 5.24 10.26 8.63
C ARG A 413 5.84 11.11 7.52
N SER A 414 6.36 10.46 6.47
CA SER A 414 6.86 11.15 5.27
C SER A 414 5.77 11.98 4.57
N ALA A 415 4.52 11.51 4.49
CA ALA A 415 3.39 12.33 4.00
C ALA A 415 3.14 13.55 4.90
N VAL A 416 3.10 13.37 6.22
CA VAL A 416 2.87 14.49 7.15
C VAL A 416 4.00 15.53 7.07
N SER A 417 5.26 15.08 6.95
CA SER A 417 6.40 15.98 6.71
C SER A 417 6.24 16.73 5.38
N THR A 418 5.98 16.00 4.30
CA THR A 418 5.83 16.56 2.95
C THR A 418 4.75 17.65 2.91
N LEU A 419 3.62 17.44 3.60
CA LEU A 419 2.56 18.45 3.71
C LEU A 419 3.05 19.76 4.36
N ARG A 420 3.87 19.65 5.42
CA ARG A 420 4.41 20.80 6.16
C ARG A 420 5.59 21.46 5.46
N ASP A 421 6.41 20.69 4.77
CA ASP A 421 7.62 21.17 4.12
C ASP A 421 7.30 21.93 2.83
N ILE A 422 6.28 21.48 2.09
CA ILE A 422 5.82 22.10 0.85
C ILE A 422 4.74 23.14 1.12
N GLY A 423 3.82 22.83 2.05
CA GLY A 423 2.68 23.68 2.36
C GLY A 423 3.05 24.87 3.23
N SER A 424 2.58 26.06 2.88
CA SER A 424 2.69 27.25 3.76
C SER A 424 1.87 27.07 5.05
N ASN A 425 0.68 26.48 4.91
CA ASN A 425 -0.24 26.15 5.99
C ASN A 425 -1.07 24.93 5.59
N PRO A 426 -0.58 23.69 5.74
CA PRO A 426 -1.33 22.52 5.32
C PRO A 426 -2.63 22.40 6.11
N VAL A 427 -3.71 22.00 5.44
CA VAL A 427 -5.03 21.86 6.05
C VAL A 427 -5.62 20.48 5.80
N PHE A 428 -6.32 19.96 6.82
CA PHE A 428 -7.33 18.93 6.61
C PHE A 428 -8.61 19.62 6.19
N ALA A 429 -9.21 19.18 5.09
CA ALA A 429 -10.46 19.74 4.60
C ALA A 429 -11.51 18.67 4.37
N VAL A 430 -12.78 19.09 4.46
CA VAL A 430 -13.93 18.28 4.11
C VAL A 430 -14.81 19.02 3.13
N THR A 431 -15.23 18.33 2.07
CA THR A 431 -16.17 18.88 1.09
C THR A 431 -17.44 18.05 1.07
N LYS A 432 -18.58 18.72 1.32
CA LYS A 432 -19.89 18.06 1.33
C LYS A 432 -20.38 17.76 -0.08
N TRP A 433 -20.20 18.68 -1.02
CA TRP A 433 -20.84 18.63 -2.34
C TRP A 433 -19.81 18.52 -3.47
N ALA A 434 -20.05 17.61 -4.40
CA ALA A 434 -19.43 17.64 -5.71
C ALA A 434 -20.13 18.69 -6.60
N SER A 435 -19.62 18.89 -7.82
CA SER A 435 -20.30 19.69 -8.84
C SER A 435 -21.72 19.16 -9.10
N GLY A 436 -22.70 20.05 -9.33
CA GLY A 436 -24.09 19.63 -9.54
C GLY A 436 -24.84 19.23 -8.26
N TRP A 437 -24.35 19.62 -7.08
CA TRP A 437 -25.00 19.37 -5.78
C TRP A 437 -25.15 17.88 -5.43
N ILE A 438 -24.25 17.04 -5.95
CA ILE A 438 -24.20 15.63 -5.59
C ILE A 438 -23.47 15.48 -4.24
N PRO A 439 -24.06 14.85 -3.21
CA PRO A 439 -23.37 14.57 -1.97
C PRO A 439 -22.08 13.77 -2.21
N GLN A 440 -20.95 14.27 -1.70
CA GLN A 440 -19.63 13.68 -1.86
C GLN A 440 -19.05 13.22 -0.52
N HIS A 441 -19.08 14.10 0.48
CA HIS A 441 -18.53 13.87 1.83
C HIS A 441 -17.06 13.40 1.79
N SER A 442 -16.17 14.26 1.28
CA SER A 442 -14.75 13.95 1.16
C SER A 442 -13.95 14.22 2.44
N LEU A 443 -12.83 13.52 2.52
CA LEU A 443 -11.68 13.78 3.39
C LEU A 443 -10.53 14.23 2.50
N GLU A 444 -9.90 15.36 2.80
CA GLU A 444 -8.90 15.99 1.93
C GLU A 444 -7.70 16.44 2.75
N TYR A 445 -6.50 16.16 2.24
CA TYR A 445 -5.28 16.74 2.77
C TYR A 445 -4.73 17.70 1.72
N GLN A 446 -4.73 18.98 2.07
CA GLN A 446 -4.34 20.05 1.17
C GLN A 446 -3.01 20.65 1.62
N PHE A 447 -2.16 21.01 0.67
CA PHE A 447 -0.88 21.66 0.95
C PHE A 447 -1.06 23.10 1.45
N SER A 448 -2.17 23.75 1.12
CA SER A 448 -2.52 25.08 1.62
C SER A 448 -4.03 25.24 1.63
N PRO A 449 -4.56 26.26 2.35
CA PRO A 449 -5.95 26.64 2.24
C PRO A 449 -6.29 27.10 0.82
N LEU A 450 -7.56 27.05 0.44
CA LEU A 450 -8.04 27.42 -0.89
C LEU A 450 -7.76 28.87 -1.28
N SER A 451 -7.63 29.75 -0.29
CA SER A 451 -7.30 31.17 -0.46
C SER A 451 -5.83 31.41 -0.77
N GLU A 452 -4.96 30.41 -0.52
CA GLU A 452 -3.52 30.56 -0.65
C GLU A 452 -2.99 29.75 -1.84
N PRO A 453 -2.16 30.35 -2.71
CA PRO A 453 -1.45 29.61 -3.73
C PRO A 453 -0.19 28.94 -3.17
N VAL A 454 0.12 27.74 -3.65
CA VAL A 454 1.40 27.06 -3.43
C VAL A 454 2.22 27.16 -4.71
N THR A 455 3.53 27.35 -4.55
CA THR A 455 4.48 27.24 -5.66
C THR A 455 5.31 25.98 -5.50
N PHE A 456 5.24 25.11 -6.50
CA PHE A 456 6.18 24.00 -6.63
C PHE A 456 7.27 24.41 -7.60
N THR A 457 8.52 24.30 -7.19
CA THR A 457 9.68 24.61 -8.03
C THR A 457 9.97 23.43 -8.97
N ALA A 458 10.48 23.70 -10.17
CA ALA A 458 11.04 22.65 -11.02
C ALA A 458 12.10 21.84 -10.25
N GLY A 459 12.07 20.51 -10.40
CA GLY A 459 12.93 19.57 -9.69
C GLY A 459 12.45 19.17 -8.30
N THR A 460 11.33 19.72 -7.78
CA THR A 460 10.78 19.29 -6.50
C THR A 460 10.30 17.84 -6.60
N TYR A 461 10.86 16.98 -5.75
CA TYR A 461 10.51 15.58 -5.60
C TYR A 461 10.03 15.28 -4.18
N TYR A 462 9.01 14.43 -4.06
CA TYR A 462 8.59 13.86 -2.80
C TYR A 462 7.95 12.49 -2.98
N SER A 463 8.03 11.67 -1.93
CA SER A 463 7.46 10.33 -1.89
C SER A 463 6.83 10.02 -0.55
N TYR A 464 5.69 9.33 -0.59
CA TYR A 464 4.93 8.97 0.60
C TYR A 464 3.99 7.80 0.31
N TRP A 465 3.38 7.24 1.35
CA TRP A 465 2.21 6.38 1.20
C TRP A 465 1.02 6.88 2.00
N PHE A 466 -0.14 6.47 1.53
CA PHE A 466 -1.38 6.48 2.30
C PHE A 466 -2.02 5.10 2.24
N VAL A 467 -2.72 4.74 3.31
CA VAL A 467 -3.48 3.50 3.43
C VAL A 467 -4.94 3.84 3.58
N VAL A 468 -5.80 3.16 2.84
CA VAL A 468 -7.24 3.26 2.98
C VAL A 468 -7.74 2.01 3.66
N TYR A 469 -8.41 2.16 4.79
CA TYR A 469 -8.92 1.07 5.61
C TYR A 469 -10.43 1.18 5.77
N ARG A 470 -11.15 0.10 5.46
CA ARG A 470 -12.59 -0.01 5.59
C ARG A 470 -12.97 -0.67 6.91
N TYR A 471 -14.03 -0.19 7.53
CA TYR A 471 -14.63 -0.81 8.71
C TYR A 471 -16.14 -0.67 8.71
N SER A 472 -16.82 -1.50 9.50
CA SER A 472 -18.25 -1.34 9.77
C SER A 472 -18.45 -0.31 10.89
N ALA A 473 -19.37 0.62 10.69
CA ALA A 473 -19.63 1.68 11.65
C ALA A 473 -21.13 1.96 11.82
N SER A 474 -21.54 2.28 13.04
CA SER A 474 -22.85 2.89 13.31
C SER A 474 -22.77 4.41 13.14
N ASP A 475 -23.82 5.15 13.53
CA ASP A 475 -23.82 6.62 13.49
C ASP A 475 -23.36 7.26 14.82
N ALA A 476 -22.81 6.46 15.74
CA ALA A 476 -22.28 6.94 17.01
C ALA A 476 -20.98 7.75 16.85
N ASP A 477 -20.70 8.66 17.80
CA ASP A 477 -19.60 9.64 17.72
C ASP A 477 -18.19 9.02 17.83
N ASP A 478 -18.06 7.84 18.42
CA ASP A 478 -16.79 7.22 18.80
C ASP A 478 -16.38 6.06 17.88
N GLU A 479 -17.14 5.81 16.83
CA GLU A 479 -16.91 4.72 15.87
C GLU A 479 -15.56 4.80 15.16
N TRP A 480 -14.97 6.00 15.06
CA TRP A 480 -13.62 6.21 14.56
C TRP A 480 -12.54 5.45 15.34
N LEU A 481 -12.78 5.13 16.63
CA LEU A 481 -11.84 4.36 17.46
C LEU A 481 -11.61 2.95 16.90
N LYS A 482 -12.61 2.39 16.19
CA LYS A 482 -12.51 1.07 15.55
C LYS A 482 -11.43 1.02 14.48
N ALA A 483 -11.16 2.14 13.81
CA ALA A 483 -10.06 2.28 12.86
C ALA A 483 -8.78 2.80 13.53
N TYR A 484 -8.88 3.77 14.44
CA TYR A 484 -7.71 4.36 15.11
C TYR A 484 -6.84 3.32 15.82
N LYS A 485 -7.44 2.26 16.37
CA LYS A 485 -6.70 1.15 16.99
C LYS A 485 -5.69 0.44 16.07
N TYR A 486 -5.83 0.58 14.76
CA TYR A 486 -4.91 0.03 13.75
C TYR A 486 -3.89 1.05 13.24
N SER A 487 -3.98 2.33 13.64
CA SER A 487 -3.05 3.36 13.16
C SER A 487 -1.56 3.02 13.31
N PRO A 488 -1.08 2.39 14.41
CA PRO A 488 0.33 2.04 14.51
C PRO A 488 0.80 1.10 13.40
N MET A 489 -0.07 0.23 12.89
CA MET A 489 0.27 -0.77 11.87
C MET A 489 0.78 -0.14 10.57
N PHE A 490 0.49 1.14 10.33
CA PHE A 490 0.80 1.82 9.06
C PHE A 490 1.83 2.95 9.20
N LEU A 491 2.37 3.14 10.41
CA LEU A 491 3.39 4.14 10.73
C LEU A 491 4.78 3.51 10.75
N GLU A 492 5.75 4.23 10.21
CA GLU A 492 7.16 3.88 10.17
C GLU A 492 7.71 3.52 11.55
N ASP A 493 7.31 4.30 12.56
CA ASP A 493 7.73 4.19 13.96
C ASP A 493 7.47 2.79 14.55
N TYR A 494 6.50 2.05 14.00
CA TYR A 494 6.08 0.74 14.47
C TYR A 494 6.20 -0.34 13.39
N ALA A 495 6.98 -0.11 12.34
CA ALA A 495 7.28 -1.12 11.34
C ALA A 495 7.80 -2.40 12.02
N PRO A 496 7.38 -3.61 11.57
CA PRO A 496 7.80 -4.85 12.20
C PRO A 496 9.31 -5.06 12.04
N SER A 497 9.94 -5.70 13.02
CA SER A 497 11.35 -6.09 12.95
C SER A 497 11.49 -7.56 12.58
N ILE A 498 12.64 -7.92 12.00
CA ILE A 498 12.97 -9.30 11.68
C ILE A 498 14.36 -9.66 12.21
N SER A 499 14.52 -10.89 12.66
CA SER A 499 15.78 -11.45 13.16
C SER A 499 15.92 -12.92 12.78
N LEU A 500 17.16 -13.38 12.59
CA LEU A 500 17.47 -14.79 12.37
C LEU A 500 17.36 -15.56 13.70
N ILE A 501 16.72 -16.73 13.66
CA ILE A 501 16.67 -17.68 14.78
C ILE A 501 17.62 -18.84 14.53
N GLU A 502 17.49 -19.51 13.38
CA GLU A 502 18.32 -20.65 13.02
C GLU A 502 18.38 -20.86 11.51
N VAL A 503 19.42 -21.57 11.07
CA VAL A 503 19.55 -22.11 9.71
C VAL A 503 19.55 -23.63 9.85
N GLY A 504 18.58 -24.30 9.23
CA GLY A 504 18.44 -25.76 9.31
C GLY A 504 19.53 -26.47 8.51
N GLY A 505 20.17 -27.47 9.13
CA GLY A 505 21.13 -28.33 8.45
C GLY A 505 20.48 -29.18 7.35
N SER A 506 21.24 -29.47 6.30
CA SER A 506 20.88 -30.41 5.23
C SER A 506 20.98 -31.86 5.65
#